data_AF-A0A176W9X1-F1
#
_entry.id   AF-A0A176W9X1-F1
#
_cell.length_a   1.000
_cell.length_b   1.000
_cell.length_c   1.000
_cell.angle_alpha   90.00
_cell.angle_beta   90.00
_cell.angle_gamma   90.00
#
_symmetry.space_group_name_H-M   'P 1'
#
loop_
_entity.id
_entity.type
_entity.pdbx_description
1 polymer ?
#
loop_
_entity_poly.entity_id
_entity_poly.type
_entity_poly.pdbx_seq_one_letter_code
_entity_poly.pdbx_strand_id
1 'polypeptide(L)'
;MRMILIRENSWRFTDPKVDDEIRSDDEGDDISQGKIRALATIGLSLQDEIFPIIAECTNPRDAWVRLQNYFQSGNNASRLMLKDKLNSIRLLEGASVSDYIRQIQEVRVELAGIGHVASEEEIVERMLNSLPPSFDAIYQSFCNGEDLPTFNQVAARLLQDESRNNMREKVDYVPITMVLLVSQLALATGVGK
;
A
#
# COMPACT_ATOMS: atom_id res chain seq x y z
N MET A 1 -3.21 14.77 15.87
CA MET A 1 -4.08 15.94 16.14
C MET A 1 -5.57 15.59 16.24
N ARG A 2 -6.18 14.84 15.30
CA ARG A 2 -7.61 14.42 15.38
C ARG A 2 -8.03 13.83 16.75
N MET A 3 -7.22 12.92 17.30
CA MET A 3 -7.51 12.31 18.61
C MET A 3 -7.57 13.31 19.77
N ILE A 4 -6.75 14.38 19.74
CA ILE A 4 -6.73 15.41 20.77
C ILE A 4 -8.00 16.24 20.68
N LEU A 5 -8.38 16.67 19.48
CA LEU A 5 -9.60 17.45 19.26
C LEU A 5 -10.89 16.68 19.58
N ILE A 6 -10.92 15.36 19.38
CA ILE A 6 -12.02 14.51 19.83
C ILE A 6 -12.09 14.48 21.35
N ARG A 7 -10.96 14.30 22.04
CA ARG A 7 -10.89 14.29 23.50
C ARG A 7 -11.38 15.61 24.10
N GLU A 8 -11.05 16.74 23.46
CA GLU A 8 -11.48 18.07 23.88
C GLU A 8 -12.93 18.42 23.42
N ASN A 9 -13.65 17.47 22.81
CA ASN A 9 -15.01 17.63 22.28
C ASN A 9 -15.16 18.80 21.29
N SER A 10 -14.09 19.14 20.58
CA SER A 10 -13.98 20.34 19.74
C SER A 10 -13.79 20.03 18.25
N TRP A 11 -13.65 18.74 17.88
CA TRP A 11 -13.50 18.28 16.49
C TRP A 11 -14.59 18.80 15.53
N ARG A 12 -15.83 18.91 16.00
CA ARG A 12 -16.97 19.38 15.18
C ARG A 12 -16.77 20.77 14.59
N PHE A 13 -15.95 21.61 15.23
CA PHE A 13 -15.65 22.97 14.77
C PHE A 13 -14.52 23.03 13.73
N THR A 14 -13.85 21.90 13.47
CA THR A 14 -12.75 21.78 12.51
C THR A 14 -13.13 21.04 11.24
N ASP A 15 -14.23 20.29 11.26
CA ASP A 15 -14.66 19.44 10.13
C ASP A 15 -15.44 20.28 9.09
N PRO A 16 -14.94 20.40 7.85
CA PRO A 16 -15.60 21.16 6.79
C PRO A 16 -16.88 20.49 6.26
N LYS A 17 -17.15 19.21 6.61
CA LYS A 17 -18.37 18.50 6.19
C LYS A 17 -19.57 18.73 7.10
N VAL A 18 -19.39 19.42 8.23
CA VAL A 18 -20.44 19.68 9.23
C VAL A 18 -20.99 21.09 9.00
N ASP A 19 -21.48 21.36 7.78
CA ASP A 19 -21.94 22.70 7.36
C ASP A 19 -23.46 22.89 7.32
N ASP A 20 -24.27 21.84 7.47
CA ASP A 20 -25.72 21.98 7.17
C ASP A 20 -26.65 22.39 8.33
N GLU A 21 -26.16 22.67 9.56
CA GLU A 21 -27.09 22.92 10.69
C GLU A 21 -26.89 24.20 11.52
N ILE A 22 -25.78 24.94 11.38
CA ILE A 22 -25.60 26.18 12.16
C ILE A 22 -26.05 27.38 11.33
N ARG A 23 -27.37 27.65 11.36
CA ARG A 23 -27.94 28.92 10.88
C ARG A 23 -27.30 30.07 11.67
N SER A 24 -26.81 31.05 10.93
CA SER A 24 -25.94 32.16 11.36
C SER A 24 -26.54 33.19 12.31
N ASP A 25 -27.71 32.94 12.91
CA ASP A 25 -28.50 33.98 13.58
C ASP A 25 -28.62 33.80 15.11
N ASP A 26 -27.97 32.79 15.72
CA ASP A 26 -27.92 32.63 17.18
C ASP A 26 -26.61 31.92 17.61
N GLU A 27 -25.46 32.62 17.54
CA GLU A 27 -24.20 32.11 18.12
C GLU A 27 -24.28 32.16 19.66
N GLY A 28 -24.86 31.11 20.25
CA GLY A 28 -24.81 30.90 21.68
C GLY A 28 -23.37 30.82 22.19
N ASP A 29 -23.14 31.31 23.42
CA ASP A 29 -21.82 31.40 24.06
C ASP A 29 -21.03 30.07 24.04
N ASP A 30 -21.74 28.93 24.09
CA ASP A 30 -21.18 27.57 23.99
C ASP A 30 -20.49 27.27 22.65
N ILE A 31 -21.02 27.78 21.53
CA ILE A 31 -20.44 27.58 20.18
C ILE A 31 -19.14 28.38 20.05
N SER A 32 -19.16 29.63 20.52
CA SER A 32 -17.99 30.52 20.51
C SER A 32 -16.87 29.97 21.38
N GLN A 33 -17.19 29.50 22.58
CA GLN A 33 -16.23 28.83 23.46
C GLN A 33 -15.68 27.54 22.83
N GLY A 34 -16.54 26.76 22.14
CA GLY A 34 -16.14 25.57 21.40
C GLY A 34 -15.13 25.86 20.28
N LYS A 35 -15.35 26.93 19.51
CA LYS A 35 -14.43 27.39 18.46
C LYS A 35 -13.07 27.85 19.04
N ILE A 36 -13.09 28.63 20.11
CA ILE A 36 -11.87 29.10 20.79
C ILE A 36 -11.06 27.91 21.32
N ARG A 37 -11.73 26.94 21.96
CA ARG A 37 -11.10 25.72 22.48
C ARG A 37 -10.47 24.90 21.36
N ALA A 38 -11.15 24.75 20.22
CA ALA A 38 -10.60 24.06 19.06
C ALA A 38 -9.31 24.75 18.58
N LEU A 39 -9.36 26.07 18.37
CA LEU A 39 -8.22 26.85 17.87
C LEU A 39 -7.02 26.80 18.83
N ALA A 40 -7.26 26.98 20.12
CA ALA A 40 -6.22 26.86 21.15
C ALA A 40 -5.60 25.46 21.19
N THR A 41 -6.43 24.41 21.10
CA THR A 41 -5.96 23.02 21.08
C THR A 41 -5.08 22.76 19.86
N ILE A 42 -5.45 23.28 18.69
CA ILE A 42 -4.62 23.20 17.48
C ILE A 42 -3.29 23.92 17.74
N GLY A 43 -3.32 25.20 18.11
CA GLY A 43 -2.10 25.99 18.33
C GLY A 43 -1.13 25.36 19.35
N LEU A 44 -1.64 24.87 20.48
CA LEU A 44 -0.85 24.26 21.55
C LEU A 44 -0.28 22.88 21.21
N SER A 45 -0.79 22.21 20.16
CA SER A 45 -0.29 20.90 19.74
C SER A 45 0.61 20.96 18.50
N LEU A 46 0.93 22.17 18.02
CA LEU A 46 1.93 22.41 17.00
C LEU A 46 3.30 22.69 17.61
N GLN A 47 4.35 22.42 16.84
CA GLN A 47 5.71 22.88 17.15
C GLN A 47 5.84 24.35 16.72
N ASP A 48 6.78 25.07 17.36
CA ASP A 48 6.98 26.51 17.15
C ASP A 48 7.25 26.86 15.68
N GLU A 49 7.86 25.96 14.91
CA GLU A 49 8.16 26.14 13.50
C GLU A 49 6.91 26.10 12.60
N ILE A 50 5.85 25.40 13.04
CA ILE A 50 4.62 25.19 12.27
C ILE A 50 3.56 26.23 12.66
N PHE A 51 3.64 26.80 13.86
CA PHE A 51 2.71 27.78 14.38
C PHE A 51 2.43 28.98 13.43
N PRO A 52 3.44 29.58 12.75
CA PRO A 52 3.22 30.72 11.85
C PRO A 52 2.21 30.47 10.73
N ILE A 53 1.98 29.22 10.34
CA ILE A 53 1.05 28.83 9.26
C ILE A 53 -0.41 29.15 9.64
N ILE A 54 -0.74 29.11 10.92
CA ILE A 54 -2.10 29.33 11.43
C ILE A 54 -2.23 30.59 12.29
N ALA A 55 -1.16 31.37 12.44
CA ALA A 55 -1.12 32.52 13.36
C ALA A 55 -2.20 33.59 13.04
N GLU A 56 -2.59 33.72 11.77
CA GLU A 56 -3.62 34.66 11.32
C GLU A 56 -5.03 34.06 11.29
N CYS A 57 -5.18 32.77 11.61
CA CYS A 57 -6.47 32.10 11.58
C CYS A 57 -7.26 32.41 12.85
N THR A 58 -8.44 33.02 12.69
CA THR A 58 -9.40 33.24 13.77
C THR A 58 -10.43 32.12 13.89
N ASN A 59 -10.60 31.34 12.82
CA ASN A 59 -11.49 30.20 12.77
C ASN A 59 -10.68 28.89 12.87
N PRO A 60 -11.03 27.97 13.81
CA PRO A 60 -10.38 26.66 13.90
C PRO A 60 -10.46 25.84 12.61
N ARG A 61 -11.50 26.04 11.79
CA ARG A 61 -11.61 25.41 10.46
C ARG A 61 -10.52 25.90 9.52
N ASP A 62 -10.32 27.21 9.43
CA ASP A 62 -9.31 27.79 8.53
C ASP A 62 -7.90 27.35 8.96
N ALA A 63 -7.65 27.33 10.27
CA ALA A 63 -6.41 26.81 10.84
C ALA A 63 -6.18 25.34 10.44
N TRP A 64 -7.21 24.49 10.59
CA TRP A 64 -7.15 23.08 10.22
C TRP A 64 -6.91 22.88 8.71
N VAL A 65 -7.62 23.63 7.86
CA VAL A 65 -7.44 23.56 6.39
C VAL A 65 -6.06 24.03 5.97
N ARG A 66 -5.53 25.12 6.55
CA ARG A 66 -4.16 25.59 6.24
C ARG A 66 -3.10 24.57 6.65
N LEU A 67 -3.25 23.93 7.81
CA LEU A 67 -2.36 22.84 8.22
C LEU A 67 -2.44 21.66 7.25
N GLN A 68 -3.66 21.24 6.88
CA GLN A 68 -3.84 20.17 5.90
C GLN A 68 -3.14 20.52 4.58
N ASN A 69 -3.33 21.73 4.05
CA ASN A 69 -2.70 22.17 2.81
C ASN A 69 -1.17 22.22 2.90
N TYR A 70 -0.62 22.68 4.02
CA TYR A 70 0.83 22.74 4.24
C TYR A 70 1.45 21.34 4.22
N PHE A 71 0.89 20.40 4.98
CA PHE A 71 1.38 19.02 5.02
C PHE A 71 1.06 18.25 3.72
N GLN A 72 -0.08 18.52 3.07
CA GLN A 72 -0.41 17.93 1.76
C GLN A 72 0.52 18.40 0.65
N SER A 73 0.95 19.67 0.67
CA SER A 73 1.89 20.20 -0.31
C SER A 73 3.25 19.52 -0.22
N GLY A 74 3.75 19.26 1.00
CA GLY A 74 4.93 18.43 1.23
C GLY A 74 4.72 16.97 0.80
N ASN A 75 3.51 16.44 1.00
CA ASN A 75 3.18 15.07 0.62
C ASN A 75 2.99 14.89 -0.89
N ASN A 76 2.73 15.93 -1.68
CA ASN A 76 2.52 15.78 -3.12
C ASN A 76 3.76 15.31 -3.89
N ALA A 77 4.94 15.84 -3.56
CA ALA A 77 6.21 15.39 -4.14
C ALA A 77 6.51 13.94 -3.74
N SER A 78 6.36 13.63 -2.44
CA SER A 78 6.49 12.26 -1.91
C SER A 78 5.49 11.29 -2.55
N ARG A 79 4.24 11.72 -2.76
CA ARG A 79 3.20 10.96 -3.43
C ARG A 79 3.57 10.63 -4.87
N LEU A 80 4.07 11.62 -5.62
CA LEU A 80 4.50 11.40 -6.99
C LEU A 80 5.68 10.43 -7.04
N MET A 81 6.69 10.64 -6.18
CA MET A 81 7.85 9.76 -6.08
C MET A 81 7.45 8.32 -5.72
N LEU A 82 6.51 8.13 -4.79
CA LEU A 82 6.02 6.81 -4.39
C LEU A 82 5.16 6.17 -5.48
N LYS A 83 4.35 6.94 -6.21
CA LYS A 83 3.62 6.44 -7.39
C LYS A 83 4.60 6.01 -8.49
N ASP A 84 5.66 6.77 -8.74
CA ASP A 84 6.71 6.40 -9.69
C ASP A 84 7.46 5.15 -9.23
N LYS A 85 7.79 5.05 -7.94
CA LYS A 85 8.39 3.85 -7.32
C LYS A 85 7.48 2.63 -7.53
N LEU A 86 6.19 2.72 -7.21
CA LEU A 86 5.20 1.66 -7.46
C LEU A 86 5.17 1.26 -8.95
N ASN A 87 5.20 2.27 -9.83
CA ASN A 87 5.21 2.09 -11.29
C ASN A 87 6.56 1.64 -11.87
N SER A 88 7.60 1.54 -11.05
CA SER A 88 8.91 1.02 -11.45
C SER A 88 9.13 -0.42 -11.01
N ILE A 89 8.42 -0.88 -9.97
CA ILE A 89 8.50 -2.27 -9.49
C ILE A 89 8.05 -3.20 -10.60
N ARG A 90 8.91 -4.15 -10.95
CA ARG A 90 8.66 -5.23 -11.89
C ARG A 90 9.23 -6.53 -11.33
N LEU A 91 8.52 -7.62 -11.55
CA LEU A 91 9.04 -8.94 -11.26
C LEU A 91 9.97 -9.34 -12.42
N LEU A 92 11.25 -9.58 -12.11
CA LEU A 92 12.22 -10.05 -13.09
C LEU A 92 12.15 -11.58 -13.22
N GLU A 93 12.56 -12.08 -14.38
CA GLU A 93 12.64 -13.52 -14.65
C GLU A 93 13.55 -14.21 -13.63
N GLY A 94 13.04 -15.22 -12.92
CA GLY A 94 13.77 -15.96 -11.88
C GLY A 94 14.01 -15.20 -10.56
N ALA A 95 13.48 -13.97 -10.40
CA ALA A 95 13.55 -13.26 -9.13
C ALA A 95 12.52 -13.80 -8.13
N SER A 96 12.76 -13.58 -6.83
CA SER A 96 11.85 -14.04 -5.79
C SER A 96 10.52 -13.29 -5.84
N VAL A 97 9.43 -14.04 -6.00
CA VAL A 97 8.06 -13.51 -5.94
C VAL A 97 7.76 -12.93 -4.57
N SER A 98 8.29 -13.54 -3.50
CA SER A 98 8.11 -13.08 -2.12
C SER A 98 8.70 -11.67 -1.90
N ASP A 99 9.91 -11.41 -2.40
CA ASP A 99 10.54 -10.09 -2.30
C ASP A 99 9.81 -9.04 -3.13
N TYR A 100 9.30 -9.41 -4.29
CA TYR A 100 8.48 -8.54 -5.13
C TYR A 100 7.17 -8.13 -4.44
N ILE A 101 6.44 -9.08 -3.84
CA ILE A 101 5.21 -8.80 -3.07
C ILE A 101 5.51 -7.87 -1.90
N ARG A 102 6.62 -8.11 -1.18
CA ARG A 102 7.07 -7.26 -0.07
C ARG A 102 7.31 -5.82 -0.50
N GLN A 103 8.03 -5.60 -1.60
CA GLN A 103 8.31 -4.24 -2.10
C GLN A 103 7.02 -3.46 -2.42
N ILE A 104 6.01 -4.13 -2.99
CA ILE A 104 4.71 -3.50 -3.25
C ILE A 104 4.01 -3.14 -1.93
N GLN A 105 4.01 -4.03 -0.95
CA GLN A 105 3.43 -3.75 0.36
C GLN A 105 4.12 -2.59 1.07
N GLU A 106 5.45 -2.51 1.02
CA GLU A 106 6.21 -1.39 1.59
C GLU A 106 5.77 -0.05 0.99
N VAL A 107 5.67 0.04 -0.34
CA VAL A 107 5.20 1.26 -1.02
C VAL A 107 3.74 1.59 -0.68
N ARG A 108 2.87 0.57 -0.53
CA ARG A 108 1.48 0.79 -0.08
C ARG A 108 1.41 1.38 1.32
N VAL A 109 2.25 0.91 2.23
CA VAL A 109 2.33 1.43 3.61
C VAL A 109 2.89 2.84 3.62
N GLU A 110 3.93 3.12 2.82
CA GLU A 110 4.51 4.46 2.65
C GLU A 110 3.46 5.46 2.10
N LEU A 111 2.68 5.06 1.09
CA LEU A 111 1.60 5.86 0.52
C LEU A 111 0.48 6.14 1.55
N ALA A 112 0.07 5.11 2.30
CA ALA A 112 -0.91 5.27 3.37
C ALA A 112 -0.41 6.23 4.48
N GLY A 113 0.88 6.19 4.80
CA GLY A 113 1.52 7.06 5.78
C GLY A 113 1.43 8.55 5.44
N ILE A 114 1.42 8.90 4.15
CA ILE A 114 1.25 10.29 3.69
C ILE A 114 -0.22 10.68 3.44
N GLY A 115 -1.17 9.83 3.85
CA GLY A 115 -2.61 10.07 3.71
C GLY A 115 -3.17 9.74 2.31
N HIS A 116 -2.42 9.01 1.48
CA HIS A 116 -2.85 8.60 0.15
C HIS A 116 -2.95 7.08 0.07
N VAL A 117 -4.17 6.55 0.13
CA VAL A 117 -4.40 5.11 -0.05
C VAL A 117 -4.54 4.84 -1.55
N ALA A 118 -3.62 4.05 -2.13
CA ALA A 118 -3.77 3.55 -3.49
C ALA A 118 -4.97 2.60 -3.57
N SER A 119 -5.75 2.68 -4.65
CA SER A 119 -6.88 1.77 -4.84
C SER A 119 -6.38 0.33 -4.98
N GLU A 120 -7.15 -0.64 -4.49
CA GLU A 120 -6.80 -2.05 -4.68
C GLU A 120 -6.73 -2.41 -6.17
N GLU A 121 -7.63 -1.85 -6.98
CA GLU A 121 -7.65 -2.00 -8.44
C GLU A 121 -6.34 -1.49 -9.07
N GLU A 122 -5.91 -0.26 -8.73
CA GLU A 122 -4.65 0.31 -9.23
C GLU A 122 -3.45 -0.60 -8.92
N ILE A 123 -3.43 -1.19 -7.72
CA ILE A 123 -2.34 -2.07 -7.28
C ILE A 123 -2.37 -3.39 -8.05
N VAL A 124 -3.55 -3.97 -8.23
CA VAL A 124 -3.75 -5.26 -8.92
C VAL A 124 -3.40 -5.13 -10.40
N GLU A 125 -3.91 -4.10 -11.08
CA GLU A 125 -3.55 -3.79 -12.46
C GLU A 125 -2.05 -3.60 -12.59
N ARG A 126 -1.44 -2.88 -11.65
CA ARG A 126 0.00 -2.67 -11.63
C ARG A 126 0.77 -3.99 -11.46
N MET A 127 0.31 -4.86 -10.56
CA MET A 127 0.93 -6.16 -10.35
C MET A 127 0.92 -6.97 -11.63
N LEU A 128 -0.25 -7.12 -12.26
CA LEU A 128 -0.45 -7.90 -13.48
C LEU A 128 0.39 -7.37 -14.65
N ASN A 129 0.46 -6.04 -14.84
CA ASN A 129 1.27 -5.41 -15.89
C ASN A 129 2.79 -5.52 -15.67
N SER A 130 3.22 -5.91 -14.48
CA SER A 130 4.64 -5.95 -14.11
C SER A 130 5.20 -7.37 -14.02
N LEU A 131 4.38 -8.37 -14.37
CA LEU A 131 4.77 -9.77 -14.46
C LEU A 131 5.63 -10.04 -15.69
N PRO A 132 6.63 -10.93 -15.61
CA PRO A 132 7.42 -11.34 -16.75
C PRO A 132 6.67 -12.41 -17.57
N PRO A 133 7.11 -12.68 -18.81
CA PRO A 133 6.41 -13.57 -19.75
C PRO A 133 6.15 -15.00 -19.21
N SER A 134 6.98 -15.51 -18.31
CA SER A 134 6.79 -16.83 -17.70
C SER A 134 5.49 -16.96 -16.88
N PHE A 135 4.92 -15.84 -16.43
CA PHE A 135 3.65 -15.81 -15.70
C PHE A 135 2.45 -15.43 -16.60
N ASP A 136 2.60 -15.42 -17.93
CA ASP A 136 1.53 -15.05 -18.86
C ASP A 136 0.28 -15.92 -18.68
N ALA A 137 0.44 -17.21 -18.39
CA ALA A 137 -0.69 -18.09 -18.08
C ALA A 137 -1.51 -17.63 -16.87
N ILE A 138 -0.87 -17.04 -15.86
CA ILE A 138 -1.53 -16.46 -14.68
C ILE A 138 -2.23 -15.15 -15.05
N TYR A 139 -1.55 -14.29 -15.81
CA TYR A 139 -2.14 -13.06 -16.32
C TYR A 139 -3.44 -13.34 -17.09
N GLN A 140 -3.40 -14.26 -18.07
CA GLN A 140 -4.57 -14.66 -18.86
C GLN A 140 -5.69 -15.27 -17.98
N SER A 141 -5.33 -16.05 -16.96
CA SER A 141 -6.32 -16.61 -16.03
C SER A 141 -7.09 -15.54 -15.28
N PHE A 142 -6.48 -14.40 -14.96
CA PHE A 142 -7.16 -13.29 -14.31
C PHE A 142 -7.93 -12.41 -15.30
N CYS A 143 -7.40 -12.20 -16.51
CA CYS A 143 -8.12 -11.45 -17.56
C CYS A 143 -9.42 -12.13 -18.02
N ASN A 144 -9.48 -13.46 -17.95
CA ASN A 144 -10.67 -14.24 -18.33
C ASN A 144 -11.70 -14.35 -17.20
N GLY A 145 -11.43 -13.82 -16.01
CA GLY A 145 -12.38 -13.77 -14.89
C GLY A 145 -13.42 -12.67 -15.06
N GLU A 146 -14.59 -12.83 -14.43
CA GLU A 146 -15.64 -11.79 -14.44
C GLU A 146 -15.28 -10.59 -13.55
N ASP A 147 -14.50 -10.80 -12.47
CA ASP A 147 -14.14 -9.78 -11.49
C ASP A 147 -12.62 -9.57 -11.40
N LEU A 148 -12.22 -8.32 -11.09
CA LEU A 148 -10.84 -7.98 -10.76
C LEU A 148 -10.40 -8.74 -9.49
N PRO A 149 -9.28 -9.49 -9.53
CA PRO A 149 -8.82 -10.24 -8.37
C PRO A 149 -8.32 -9.29 -7.28
N THR A 150 -8.38 -9.72 -6.03
CA THR A 150 -7.78 -8.97 -4.91
C THR A 150 -6.26 -9.11 -4.91
N PHE A 151 -5.56 -8.19 -4.25
CA PHE A 151 -4.10 -8.25 -4.09
C PHE A 151 -3.64 -9.61 -3.56
N ASN A 152 -4.35 -10.15 -2.57
CA ASN A 152 -4.01 -11.42 -1.93
C ASN A 152 -4.19 -12.62 -2.87
N GLN A 153 -5.20 -12.59 -3.73
CA GLN A 153 -5.43 -13.66 -4.72
C GLN A 153 -4.31 -13.71 -5.75
N VAL A 154 -3.89 -12.55 -6.28
CA VAL A 154 -2.77 -12.45 -7.22
C VAL A 154 -1.48 -12.91 -6.55
N ALA A 155 -1.17 -12.40 -5.36
CA ALA A 155 0.01 -12.78 -4.59
C ALA A 155 0.07 -14.29 -4.31
N ALA A 156 -1.04 -14.89 -3.87
CA ALA A 156 -1.13 -16.32 -3.60
C ALA A 156 -0.90 -17.17 -4.86
N ARG A 157 -1.46 -16.76 -6.00
CA ARG A 157 -1.27 -17.47 -7.28
C ARG A 157 0.19 -17.41 -7.77
N LEU A 158 0.83 -16.25 -7.67
CA LEU A 158 2.24 -16.10 -8.07
C LEU A 158 3.16 -16.98 -7.20
N LEU A 159 2.95 -16.99 -5.88
CA LEU A 159 3.73 -17.83 -4.95
C LEU A 159 3.49 -19.32 -5.20
N GLN A 160 2.26 -19.71 -5.51
CA GLN A 160 1.93 -21.10 -5.85
C GLN A 160 2.68 -21.55 -7.10
N ASP A 161 2.75 -20.70 -8.12
CA ASP A 161 3.42 -21.04 -9.37
C ASP A 161 4.95 -21.09 -9.23
N GLU A 162 5.55 -20.15 -8.48
CA GLU A 162 6.98 -20.19 -8.11
C GLU A 162 7.32 -21.51 -7.39
N SER A 163 6.48 -21.94 -6.45
CA SER A 163 6.67 -23.20 -5.72
C SER A 163 6.59 -24.43 -6.64
N ARG A 164 5.71 -24.40 -7.64
CA ARG A 164 5.54 -25.46 -8.63
C ARG A 164 6.73 -25.50 -9.60
N ASN A 165 7.23 -24.35 -10.02
CA ASN A 165 8.37 -24.25 -10.92
C ASN A 165 9.66 -24.75 -10.24
N ASN A 166 9.90 -24.32 -8.99
CA ASN A 166 11.01 -24.82 -8.18
C ASN A 166 10.96 -26.34 -7.94
N MET A 167 9.76 -26.94 -7.87
CA MET A 167 9.62 -28.38 -7.73
C MET A 167 9.90 -29.12 -9.05
N ARG A 168 9.53 -28.55 -10.20
CA ARG A 168 9.85 -29.10 -11.53
C ARG A 168 11.36 -29.07 -11.81
N GLU A 169 12.01 -27.96 -11.52
CA GLU A 169 13.46 -27.80 -11.75
C GLU A 169 14.32 -28.77 -10.91
N LYS A 170 13.85 -29.15 -9.71
CA LYS A 170 14.51 -30.18 -8.87
C LYS A 170 14.34 -31.61 -9.39
N VAL A 171 13.32 -31.88 -10.21
CA VAL A 171 13.03 -33.24 -10.73
C VAL A 171 13.83 -33.54 -11.99
N ASP A 172 14.25 -32.51 -12.75
CA ASP A 172 15.05 -32.67 -13.98
C ASP A 172 16.55 -32.91 -13.72
N TYR A 173 17.00 -32.90 -12.46
CA TYR A 173 18.38 -33.23 -12.07
C TYR A 173 18.50 -34.64 -11.49
N VAL A 174 18.18 -35.66 -12.29
CA VAL A 174 18.75 -37.00 -12.09
C VAL A 174 19.96 -37.08 -13.02
N PRO A 175 21.21 -36.94 -12.53
CA PRO A 175 22.35 -36.87 -13.42
C PRO A 175 22.40 -38.15 -14.26
N ILE A 176 22.61 -38.01 -15.58
CA ILE A 176 22.67 -39.14 -16.53
C ILE A 176 23.68 -40.19 -16.06
N THR A 177 24.71 -39.78 -15.31
CA THR A 177 25.67 -40.68 -14.65
C THR A 177 25.01 -41.65 -13.66
N MET A 178 23.93 -41.25 -12.98
CA MET A 178 23.18 -42.10 -12.04
C MET A 178 22.37 -43.17 -12.78
N VAL A 179 21.76 -42.83 -13.94
CA VAL A 179 21.05 -43.81 -14.79
C VAL A 179 22.03 -44.82 -15.40
N LEU A 180 23.19 -44.35 -15.87
CA LEU A 180 24.26 -45.20 -16.39
C LEU A 180 24.84 -46.13 -15.30
N LEU A 181 25.01 -45.65 -14.06
CA LEU A 181 25.48 -46.46 -12.93
C LEU A 181 24.52 -47.60 -12.60
N VAL A 182 23.21 -47.35 -12.61
CA VAL A 182 22.20 -48.39 -12.36
C VAL A 182 22.20 -49.44 -13.48
N SER A 183 22.37 -49.04 -14.74
CA SER A 183 22.50 -49.97 -15.87
C SER A 183 23.80 -50.79 -15.82
N GLN A 184 24.93 -50.18 -15.41
CA GLN A 184 26.19 -50.92 -15.27
C GLN A 184 26.21 -51.87 -14.06
N LEU A 185 25.54 -51.50 -12.96
CA LEU A 185 25.38 -52.39 -11.81
C LEU A 185 24.49 -53.60 -12.14
N ALA A 186 23.42 -53.40 -12.92
CA ALA A 186 22.54 -54.48 -13.38
C ALA A 186 23.25 -55.47 -14.32
N LEU A 187 24.21 -55.01 -15.13
CA LEU A 187 25.08 -55.85 -15.96
C LEU A 187 26.12 -56.61 -15.13
N ALA A 188 26.62 -56.01 -14.04
CA ALA A 188 27.58 -56.65 -13.13
C ALA A 188 26.95 -57.71 -12.22
N THR A 189 25.66 -57.60 -11.89
CA THR A 189 24.90 -58.62 -11.15
C THR A 189 24.29 -59.68 -12.05
N GLY A 190 24.83 -59.88 -13.26
CA GLY A 190 24.56 -61.05 -14.09
C GLY A 190 24.93 -62.33 -13.36
N VAL A 191 24.04 -62.77 -12.47
CA VAL A 191 23.99 -64.09 -11.86
C VAL A 191 23.76 -65.05 -13.01
N GLY A 192 24.87 -65.61 -13.51
CA GLY A 192 24.86 -66.72 -14.43
C GLY A 192 24.12 -67.90 -13.80
N LYS A 193 23.10 -68.34 -14.52
CA LYS A 193 22.57 -69.70 -14.67
C LYS A 193 22.77 -70.69 -13.52
#